data_AF-A0A6L6BQU5-F1
#
_entry.id   AF-A0A6L6BQU5-F1
#
_cell.length_a   1.000
_cell.length_b   1.000
_cell.length_c   1.000
_cell.angle_alpha   90.00
_cell.angle_beta   90.00
_cell.angle_gamma   90.00
#
_symmetry.space_group_name_H-M   'P 1'
#
loop_
_entity.id
_entity.type
_entity.pdbx_description
1 polymer ?
#
loop_
_entity_poly.entity_id
_entity_poly.type
_entity_poly.pdbx_seq_one_letter_code
_entity_poly.pdbx_strand_id
1 'polypeptide(L)'
;MASTVIPLADLGSYPMNQLADAYAFDHYCHLRIDLLAPEGPIERRLPASDATRLGPAVRWMITGMPQMQSDLGLALAAPITLTLTGPGGGVWTIAPAGNEITVSEGASSACVADVSSNGHSFVNWGTKRSPWSEHCKVTGNQAVAAKFLDALNII
;
A
#
# COMPACT_ATOMS: atom_id res chain seq x y z
N MET A 1 9.73 -23.71 -8.29
CA MET A 1 8.52 -23.13 -8.89
C MET A 1 8.01 -21.94 -8.07
N ALA A 2 7.72 -22.08 -6.77
CA ALA A 2 7.16 -20.97 -5.98
C ALA A 2 8.00 -19.68 -5.95
N SER A 3 9.32 -19.79 -5.93
CA SER A 3 10.26 -18.65 -5.96
C SER A 3 10.69 -18.23 -7.37
N THR A 4 10.18 -18.88 -8.42
CA THR A 4 10.51 -18.53 -9.80
C THR A 4 9.95 -17.15 -10.10
N VAL A 5 10.81 -16.22 -10.50
CA VAL A 5 10.39 -14.86 -10.87
C VAL A 5 9.76 -14.87 -12.24
N ILE A 6 8.57 -14.28 -12.35
CA ILE A 6 7.81 -14.14 -13.59
C ILE A 6 7.44 -12.67 -13.83
N PRO A 7 7.41 -12.21 -15.09
CA PRO A 7 6.91 -10.88 -15.42
C PRO A 7 5.38 -10.85 -15.33
N LEU A 8 4.83 -9.80 -14.71
CA LEU A 8 3.39 -9.53 -14.63
C LEU A 8 3.07 -8.24 -15.40
N ALA A 9 3.21 -8.28 -16.73
CA ALA A 9 2.97 -7.13 -17.61
C ALA A 9 3.61 -5.84 -17.06
N ASP A 10 2.84 -4.77 -16.91
CA ASP A 10 3.31 -3.45 -16.45
C ASP A 10 3.45 -3.34 -14.92
N LEU A 11 3.14 -4.40 -14.17
CA LEU A 11 3.23 -4.38 -12.70
C LEU A 11 4.65 -4.64 -12.21
N GLY A 12 5.49 -5.29 -13.03
CA GLY A 12 6.86 -5.64 -12.67
C GLY A 12 7.13 -7.14 -12.70
N SER A 13 8.14 -7.59 -11.95
CA SER A 13 8.57 -8.99 -11.90
C SER A 13 8.53 -9.50 -10.46
N TYR A 14 7.82 -10.61 -10.25
CA TYR A 14 7.55 -11.13 -8.91
C TYR A 14 7.77 -12.63 -8.83
N PRO A 15 8.19 -13.16 -7.66
CA PRO A 15 8.14 -14.59 -7.40
C PRO A 15 6.71 -15.13 -7.63
N MET A 16 6.59 -16.29 -8.26
CA MET A 16 5.30 -16.87 -8.67
C MET A 16 4.29 -17.03 -7.50
N ASN A 17 4.76 -17.20 -6.27
CA ASN A 17 3.88 -17.26 -5.10
C ASN A 17 3.14 -15.93 -4.80
N GLN A 18 3.67 -14.79 -5.27
CA GLN A 18 3.03 -13.48 -5.12
C GLN A 18 1.76 -13.32 -5.97
N LEU A 19 1.55 -14.20 -6.97
CA LEU A 19 0.30 -14.20 -7.74
C LEU A 19 -0.94 -14.39 -6.85
N ALA A 20 -0.84 -15.21 -5.80
CA ALA A 20 -1.94 -15.42 -4.87
C ALA A 20 -2.27 -14.13 -4.10
N ASP A 21 -1.26 -13.38 -3.70
CA ASP A 21 -1.41 -12.09 -3.02
C ASP A 21 -1.98 -11.03 -3.98
N ALA A 22 -1.54 -11.02 -5.24
CA ALA A 22 -2.09 -10.16 -6.29
C ALA A 22 -3.59 -10.40 -6.55
N TYR A 23 -4.01 -11.65 -6.72
CA TYR A 23 -5.43 -11.98 -6.90
C TYR A 23 -6.26 -11.65 -5.66
N ALA A 24 -5.71 -11.85 -4.46
CA ALA A 24 -6.39 -11.47 -3.22
C ALA A 24 -6.57 -9.94 -3.12
N PHE A 25 -5.56 -9.16 -3.53
CA PHE A 25 -5.67 -7.72 -3.67
C PHE A 25 -6.77 -7.33 -4.65
N ASP A 26 -6.75 -7.85 -5.88
CA ASP A 26 -7.71 -7.53 -6.93
C ASP A 26 -9.15 -7.78 -6.46
N HIS A 27 -9.42 -8.98 -5.92
CA HIS A 27 -10.74 -9.32 -5.39
C HIS A 27 -11.13 -8.44 -4.21
N TYR A 28 -10.21 -8.17 -3.27
CA TYR A 28 -10.52 -7.35 -2.12
C TYR A 28 -10.83 -5.91 -2.54
N CYS A 29 -10.00 -5.33 -3.40
CA CYS A 29 -10.10 -3.97 -3.88
C CYS A 29 -11.43 -3.76 -4.60
N HIS A 30 -11.70 -4.57 -5.62
CA HIS A 30 -12.93 -4.43 -6.40
C HIS A 30 -14.18 -4.77 -5.60
N LEU A 31 -14.15 -5.84 -4.79
CA LEU A 31 -15.34 -6.21 -4.03
C LEU A 31 -15.63 -5.21 -2.90
N ARG A 32 -14.63 -4.82 -2.11
CA ARG A 32 -14.86 -4.08 -0.86
C ARG A 32 -14.65 -2.59 -0.96
N ILE A 33 -13.87 -2.11 -1.92
CA ILE A 33 -13.66 -0.67 -2.12
C ILE A 33 -14.54 -0.16 -3.26
N ASP A 34 -14.59 -0.86 -4.40
CA ASP A 34 -15.33 -0.33 -5.57
C ASP A 34 -16.84 -0.61 -5.52
N LEU A 35 -17.23 -1.82 -5.10
CA LEU A 35 -18.62 -2.25 -5.20
C LEU A 35 -19.43 -2.00 -3.93
N LEU A 36 -18.87 -2.29 -2.75
CA LEU A 36 -19.64 -2.36 -1.51
C LEU A 36 -19.55 -1.08 -0.67
N ALA A 37 -20.67 -0.71 -0.06
CA ALA A 37 -20.74 0.39 0.90
C ALA A 37 -19.84 0.15 2.12
N PRO A 38 -19.28 1.20 2.74
CA PRO A 38 -19.57 2.62 2.46
C PRO A 38 -18.87 3.23 1.25
N GLU A 39 -17.82 2.61 0.71
CA GLU A 39 -17.02 3.16 -0.39
C GLU A 39 -17.75 3.06 -1.74
N GLY A 40 -18.42 1.94 -1.99
CA GLY A 40 -19.20 1.66 -3.19
C GLY A 40 -20.72 1.78 -3.00
N PRO A 41 -21.49 1.69 -4.10
CA PRO A 41 -22.93 1.95 -4.07
C PRO A 41 -23.78 0.76 -3.58
N ILE A 42 -23.22 -0.45 -3.43
CA ILE A 42 -23.97 -1.65 -3.11
C ILE A 42 -23.96 -1.92 -1.61
N GLU A 43 -25.13 -1.85 -0.99
CA GLU A 43 -25.31 -2.28 0.39
C GLU A 43 -25.42 -3.81 0.47
N ARG A 44 -24.36 -4.47 0.95
CA ARG A 44 -24.38 -5.91 1.26
C ARG A 44 -23.55 -6.19 2.50
N ARG A 45 -24.06 -7.03 3.40
CA ARG A 45 -23.26 -7.53 4.51
C ARG A 45 -22.30 -8.60 4.02
N LEU A 46 -21.02 -8.38 4.26
CA LEU A 46 -19.97 -9.39 4.20
C LEU A 46 -19.48 -9.71 5.62
N PRO A 47 -18.82 -10.87 5.81
CA PRO A 47 -18.01 -11.09 6.99
C PRO A 47 -17.03 -9.93 7.18
N ALA A 48 -16.73 -9.59 8.43
CA ALA A 48 -15.68 -8.63 8.74
C ALA A 48 -14.37 -9.04 8.04
N SER A 49 -13.59 -8.05 7.60
CA SER A 49 -12.26 -8.33 7.07
C SER A 49 -11.36 -8.82 8.20
N ASP A 50 -10.60 -9.90 7.95
CA ASP A 50 -9.64 -10.49 8.87
C ASP A 50 -8.26 -10.61 8.20
N ALA A 51 -7.26 -11.05 8.97
CA ALA A 51 -5.87 -11.07 8.50
C ALA A 51 -5.69 -12.02 7.31
N THR A 52 -6.50 -13.08 7.23
CA THR A 52 -6.52 -14.03 6.11
C THR A 52 -6.99 -13.38 4.81
N ARG A 53 -7.96 -12.46 4.88
CA ARG A 53 -8.51 -11.77 3.69
C ARG A 53 -7.71 -10.54 3.28
N LEU A 54 -7.26 -9.73 4.25
CA LEU A 54 -6.62 -8.44 3.97
C LEU A 54 -5.09 -8.51 3.97
N GLY A 55 -4.49 -9.40 4.75
CA GLY A 55 -3.03 -9.56 4.81
C GLY A 55 -2.38 -9.79 3.44
N PRO A 56 -2.89 -10.72 2.60
CA PRO A 56 -2.41 -10.90 1.23
C PRO A 56 -2.47 -9.62 0.38
N ALA A 57 -3.58 -8.87 0.47
CA ALA A 57 -3.74 -7.63 -0.28
C ALA A 57 -2.73 -6.55 0.15
N VAL A 58 -2.53 -6.37 1.46
CA VAL A 58 -1.51 -5.44 1.97
C VAL A 58 -0.11 -5.87 1.56
N ARG A 59 0.23 -7.17 1.65
CA ARG A 59 1.54 -7.68 1.22
C ARG A 59 1.79 -7.42 -0.26
N TRP A 60 0.80 -7.63 -1.12
CA TRP A 60 0.89 -7.31 -2.54
C TRP A 60 1.21 -5.84 -2.74
N MET A 61 0.44 -4.94 -2.12
CA MET A 61 0.64 -3.50 -2.25
C MET A 61 2.02 -3.06 -1.77
N ILE A 62 2.48 -3.54 -0.61
CA ILE A 62 3.80 -3.19 -0.05
C ILE A 62 4.94 -3.71 -0.94
N THR A 63 4.84 -4.96 -1.42
CA THR A 63 5.84 -5.58 -2.29
C THR A 63 5.86 -4.94 -3.67
N GLY A 64 4.69 -4.55 -4.17
CA GLY A 64 4.50 -3.99 -5.50
C GLY A 64 4.90 -2.54 -5.61
N MET A 65 4.72 -1.75 -4.54
CA MET A 65 4.90 -0.31 -4.53
C MET A 65 6.18 0.19 -5.23
N PRO A 66 7.39 -0.37 -4.99
CA PRO A 66 8.60 0.11 -5.68
C PRO A 66 8.60 -0.14 -7.19
N GLN A 67 8.05 -1.27 -7.64
CA GLN A 67 8.09 -1.68 -9.05
C GLN A 67 6.96 -1.02 -9.87
N MET A 68 5.78 -0.89 -9.28
CA MET A 68 4.62 -0.27 -9.93
C MET A 68 4.76 1.25 -10.03
N GLN A 69 5.61 1.86 -9.21
CA GLN A 69 5.80 3.31 -9.10
C GLN A 69 7.27 3.70 -9.20
N SER A 70 7.88 3.41 -10.36
CA SER A 70 9.32 3.54 -10.62
C SER A 70 9.90 4.95 -10.44
N ASP A 71 9.07 6.00 -10.44
CA ASP A 71 9.49 7.40 -10.27
C ASP A 71 9.05 8.01 -8.92
N LEU A 72 8.54 7.19 -7.99
CA LEU A 72 7.99 7.68 -6.72
C LEU A 72 9.04 8.32 -5.80
N GLY A 73 10.32 7.98 -5.97
CA GLY A 73 11.44 8.60 -5.27
C GLY A 73 11.55 10.10 -5.52
N LEU A 74 11.13 10.59 -6.69
CA LEU A 74 11.08 12.03 -7.00
C LEU A 74 10.11 12.81 -6.09
N ALA A 75 9.12 12.11 -5.52
CA ALA A 75 8.16 12.66 -4.58
C ALA A 75 8.61 12.56 -3.11
N LEU A 76 9.70 11.84 -2.82
CA LEU A 76 10.14 11.54 -1.46
C LEU A 76 11.51 12.15 -1.15
N ALA A 77 11.53 13.27 -0.43
CA ALA A 77 12.78 13.97 -0.12
C ALA A 77 13.60 13.34 1.02
N ALA A 78 12.97 12.54 1.88
CA ALA A 78 13.61 11.88 3.02
C ALA A 78 12.76 10.66 3.45
N PRO A 79 13.34 9.67 4.15
CA PRO A 79 12.61 8.50 4.58
C PRO A 79 11.39 8.82 5.44
N ILE A 80 10.33 8.03 5.30
CA ILE A 80 9.12 8.10 6.13
C ILE A 80 8.76 6.71 6.65
N THR A 81 8.06 6.66 7.78
CA THR A 81 7.46 5.43 8.30
C THR A 81 6.02 5.32 7.82
N LEU A 82 5.61 4.15 7.36
CA LEU A 82 4.22 3.76 7.14
C LEU A 82 3.82 2.74 8.20
N THR A 83 2.84 3.08 9.02
CA THR A 83 2.27 2.21 10.06
C THR A 83 0.83 1.86 9.70
N LEU A 84 0.57 0.59 9.40
CA LEU A 84 -0.78 0.08 9.17
C LEU A 84 -1.26 -0.71 10.39
N THR A 85 -2.43 -0.34 10.89
CA THR A 85 -3.09 -1.02 12.02
C THR A 85 -4.13 -2.03 11.55
N GLY A 86 -4.49 -2.95 12.45
CA GLY A 86 -5.53 -3.94 12.20
C GLY A 86 -5.06 -5.14 11.36
N PRO A 87 -5.99 -5.85 10.70
CA PRO A 87 -5.66 -7.06 9.94
C PRO A 87 -4.69 -6.80 8.79
N GLY A 88 -3.62 -7.59 8.71
CA GLY A 88 -2.55 -7.36 7.72
C GLY A 88 -1.68 -6.14 8.02
N GLY A 89 -1.84 -5.52 9.19
CA GLY A 89 -1.05 -4.38 9.62
C GLY A 89 0.43 -4.70 9.83
N GLY A 90 1.23 -3.65 9.91
CA GLY A 90 2.68 -3.71 10.03
C GLY A 90 3.28 -2.33 10.04
N VAL A 91 4.61 -2.28 10.09
CA VAL A 91 5.39 -1.03 10.06
C VAL A 91 6.46 -1.18 9.00
N TRP A 92 6.58 -0.19 8.14
CA TRP A 92 7.59 -0.16 7.07
C TRP A 92 8.27 1.20 7.01
N THR A 93 9.54 1.19 6.68
CA THR A 93 10.29 2.37 6.27
C THR A 93 10.24 2.46 4.75
N ILE A 94 9.85 3.61 4.25
CA ILE A 94 9.89 3.96 2.82
C ILE A 94 10.98 5.01 2.65
N ALA A 95 12.00 4.71 1.87
CA ALA A 95 13.16 5.59 1.70
C ALA A 95 13.41 5.89 0.21
N PRO A 96 13.86 7.11 -0.14
CA PRO A 96 14.21 7.42 -1.51
C PRO A 96 15.48 6.68 -1.97
N ALA A 97 15.47 6.22 -3.22
CA ALA A 97 16.57 5.53 -3.87
C ALA A 97 16.75 6.06 -5.30
N GLY A 98 17.17 7.33 -5.41
CA GLY A 98 17.18 8.04 -6.69
C GLY A 98 15.76 8.37 -7.14
N ASN A 99 15.38 7.94 -8.34
CA ASN A 99 14.01 8.09 -8.84
C ASN A 99 13.05 7.07 -8.23
N GLU A 100 13.58 5.96 -7.71
CA GLU A 100 12.80 4.88 -7.10
C GLU A 100 12.70 5.06 -5.58
N ILE A 101 11.98 4.14 -4.94
CA ILE A 101 11.95 4.00 -3.48
C ILE A 101 12.42 2.60 -3.07
N THR A 102 12.88 2.46 -1.84
CA THR A 102 12.97 1.18 -1.15
C THR A 102 11.93 1.10 -0.05
N VAL A 103 11.44 -0.11 0.20
CA VAL A 103 10.52 -0.41 1.30
C VAL A 103 11.13 -1.53 2.13
N SER A 104 11.29 -1.31 3.42
CA SER A 104 11.83 -2.30 4.36
C SER A 104 10.95 -2.41 5.59
N GLU A 105 10.81 -3.62 6.14
CA GLU A 105 10.07 -3.82 7.39
C GLU A 105 10.73 -3.09 8.58
N GLY A 106 9.89 -2.60 9.48
CA GLY A 106 10.28 -1.86 10.68
C GLY A 106 10.41 -0.35 10.46
N ALA A 107 10.47 0.38 11.57
CA ALA A 107 10.72 1.81 11.58
C ALA A 107 12.24 2.09 11.66
N SER A 108 12.69 3.08 10.91
CA SER A 108 14.05 3.61 10.98
C SER A 108 14.09 4.92 11.77
N SER A 109 15.15 5.14 12.54
CA SER A 109 15.39 6.43 13.21
C SER A 109 15.70 7.57 12.23
N ALA A 110 15.97 7.26 10.96
CA ALA A 110 16.18 8.24 9.90
C ALA A 110 14.86 8.80 9.32
N CYS A 111 13.71 8.25 9.70
CA CYS A 111 12.42 8.72 9.20
C CYS A 111 12.08 10.12 9.73
N VAL A 112 11.72 11.03 8.83
CA VAL A 112 11.36 12.42 9.16
C VAL A 112 9.88 12.61 9.45
N ALA A 113 9.06 11.60 9.11
CA ALA A 113 7.62 11.59 9.35
C ALA A 113 7.12 10.16 9.56
N ASP A 114 6.01 10.03 10.29
CA ASP A 114 5.23 8.80 10.43
C ASP A 114 3.84 9.01 9.86
N VAL A 115 3.44 8.13 8.94
CA VAL A 115 2.11 8.05 8.34
C VAL A 115 1.43 6.82 8.91
N SER A 116 0.28 7.00 9.57
CA SER A 116 -0.50 5.92 10.16
C SER A 116 -1.89 5.80 9.54
N SER A 117 -2.32 4.57 9.27
CA SER A 117 -3.68 4.25 8.77
C SER A 117 -4.07 2.82 9.20
N ASN A 118 -5.17 2.29 8.68
CA ASN A 118 -5.54 0.88 8.80
C ASN A 118 -5.42 0.18 7.45
N GLY A 119 -5.28 -1.15 7.46
CA GLY A 119 -5.07 -1.93 6.23
C GLY A 119 -6.20 -1.81 5.19
N HIS A 120 -7.46 -1.70 5.61
CA HIS A 120 -8.57 -1.54 4.67
C HIS A 120 -8.50 -0.19 3.97
N SER A 121 -8.31 0.88 4.73
CA SER A 121 -8.15 2.23 4.17
C SER A 121 -6.92 2.30 3.27
N PHE A 122 -5.82 1.61 3.58
CA PHE A 122 -4.65 1.57 2.69
C PHE A 122 -4.98 1.06 1.29
N VAL A 123 -5.81 0.02 1.16
CA VAL A 123 -6.28 -0.44 -0.16
C VAL A 123 -7.05 0.66 -0.89
N ASN A 124 -7.83 1.46 -0.17
CA ASN A 124 -8.59 2.57 -0.74
C ASN A 124 -7.68 3.74 -1.18
N TRP A 125 -7.00 4.41 -0.25
CA TRP A 125 -6.21 5.60 -0.58
C TRP A 125 -4.91 5.29 -1.31
N GLY A 126 -4.29 4.13 -1.06
CA GLY A 126 -3.05 3.71 -1.73
C GLY A 126 -3.24 3.45 -3.23
N THR A 127 -4.49 3.27 -3.66
CA THR A 127 -4.89 3.07 -5.06
C THR A 127 -5.67 4.28 -5.62
N LYS A 128 -5.59 5.44 -4.96
CA LYS A 128 -6.22 6.72 -5.32
C LYS A 128 -7.75 6.73 -5.45
N ARG A 129 -8.45 5.78 -4.83
CA ARG A 129 -9.93 5.76 -4.80
C ARG A 129 -10.53 6.74 -3.80
N SER A 130 -9.75 7.16 -2.80
CA SER A 130 -10.11 8.22 -1.85
C SER A 130 -8.86 9.00 -1.45
N PRO A 131 -8.99 10.29 -1.08
CA PRO A 131 -7.84 11.09 -0.67
C PRO A 131 -7.23 10.54 0.63
N TRP A 132 -5.91 10.39 0.66
CA TRP A 132 -5.19 9.89 1.83
C TRP A 132 -5.45 10.71 3.10
N SER A 133 -5.73 12.01 2.95
CA SER A 133 -5.95 12.94 4.07
C SER A 133 -7.18 12.60 4.92
N GLU A 134 -8.13 11.83 4.39
CA GLU A 134 -9.31 11.37 5.13
C GLU A 134 -9.02 10.10 5.95
N HIS A 135 -7.93 9.41 5.65
CA HIS A 135 -7.65 8.06 6.14
C HIS A 135 -6.32 7.92 6.88
N CYS A 136 -5.44 8.91 6.74
CA CYS A 136 -4.10 8.87 7.32
C CYS A 136 -3.95 9.95 8.39
N LYS A 137 -3.24 9.60 9.45
CA LYS A 137 -2.66 10.56 10.38
C LYS A 137 -1.17 10.67 10.10
N VAL A 138 -0.68 11.89 9.95
CA VAL A 138 0.73 12.18 9.73
C VAL A 138 1.30 12.91 10.95
N THR A 139 2.48 12.50 11.38
CA THR A 139 3.26 13.19 12.42
C THR A 139 4.69 13.44 11.92
N GLY A 140 5.36 14.48 12.42
CA GLY A 140 6.68 14.90 11.91
C GLY A 140 6.57 15.83 10.69
N ASN A 141 7.41 15.62 9.69
CA ASN A 141 7.48 16.49 8.51
C ASN A 141 6.30 16.25 7.54
N GLN A 142 5.22 17.01 7.74
CA GLN A 142 4.00 16.94 6.93
C GLN A 142 4.23 17.14 5.42
N ALA A 143 5.12 18.07 5.04
CA ALA A 143 5.33 18.41 3.64
C ALA A 143 5.97 17.27 2.85
N VAL A 144 6.93 16.56 3.47
CA VAL A 144 7.57 15.39 2.87
C VAL A 144 6.57 14.24 2.71
N ALA A 145 5.81 13.95 3.77
CA ALA A 145 4.80 12.88 3.73
C ALA A 145 3.69 13.19 2.73
N ALA A 146 3.13 14.40 2.73
CA ALA A 146 2.05 14.79 1.82
C ALA A 146 2.47 14.68 0.35
N LYS A 147 3.66 15.19 -0.02
CA LYS A 147 4.17 15.10 -1.40
C LYS A 147 4.27 13.64 -1.87
N PHE A 148 4.75 12.74 -1.02
CA PHE A 148 4.80 11.32 -1.31
C PHE A 148 3.40 10.71 -1.46
N LEU A 149 2.49 10.97 -0.51
CA LEU A 149 1.14 10.40 -0.50
C LEU A 149 0.27 10.91 -1.66
N ASP A 150 0.48 12.14 -2.11
CA ASP A 150 -0.18 12.71 -3.29
C ASP A 150 0.28 12.02 -4.59
N ALA A 151 1.55 11.61 -4.64
CA ALA A 151 2.14 10.95 -5.81
C ALA A 151 1.76 9.46 -5.88
N LEU A 152 1.69 8.77 -4.74
CA LEU A 152 1.46 7.33 -4.63
C LEU A 152 0.18 6.87 -5.36
N ASN A 153 0.31 5.91 -6.28
CA ASN A 153 -0.79 5.24 -6.94
C ASN A 153 -0.47 3.77 -7.23
N ILE A 154 -0.74 2.89 -6.27
CA ILE A 154 -0.52 1.44 -6.43
C ILE A 154 -1.64 0.88 -7.31
N ILE A 155 -1.28 0.11 -8.34
CA ILE A 155 -2.20 -0.47 -9.33
C ILE A 155 -2.21 -1.99 -9.27
#